data_AF-A0A2E4FX76-F1
#
_entry.id   AF-A0A2E4FX76-F1
#
_cell.length_a   1.000
_cell.length_b   1.000
_cell.length_c   1.000
_cell.angle_alpha   90.00
_cell.angle_beta   90.00
_cell.angle_gamma   90.00
#
_symmetry.space_group_name_H-M   'P 1'
#
loop_
_entity.id
_entity.type
_entity.pdbx_description
1 polymer ?
#
loop_
_entity_poly.entity_id
_entity_poly.type
_entity_poly.pdbx_seq_one_letter_code
_entity_poly.pdbx_strand_id
1 'polypeptide(L)'
;MEAPMGSLLTQSLGLACLVIGLIIYGVQPERHPPKSAPVPAIYFAIDSSASMMVQDMAPNRLAVAKQQARSLAEQLSNYRLGIIQFAGDARITCPLTQDSASIMHRIDTIAPLYNWPGSRLSDAVLAAYRGFLNQSQNPILVIWSDGDTTSGDVYRMLFYAKQLNMRIISIGMGTIDGDPIPKLSGGFEKENDQIVLSKLNRETLFGIAEQTNGYYFEAGKTTDVSQTVYNQIMQMRQPVNLANAPLSAMPMMLIGVALLLIPLLYKRPWLLALIMLHGVVCASAPSHWYNYAAKTAWRHNNTSLAIQYTQAVVYTPETTPDWLWFNRGKLFQAYGEYDKALQAFVQCNNFYEQAVSLYMTGKFTAAMRLLKPYIIQNPGHYSARILFEHAYRKDTKVQKYPPELIGVHANNHPSTGPIPLPFDTWSQIEILDNTYYQKYNQVPTQSRIVTGRSW
;
A
#
# COMPACT_ATOMS: atom_id res chain seq x y z
N MET A 1 28.06 58.08 4.46
CA MET A 1 28.59 57.06 5.39
C MET A 1 29.08 55.90 4.56
N GLU A 2 30.37 55.90 4.26
CA GLU A 2 31.02 54.78 3.58
C GLU A 2 30.85 53.53 4.46
N ALA A 3 30.47 52.41 3.84
CA ALA A 3 30.46 51.15 4.54
C ALA A 3 31.91 50.88 4.99
N PRO A 4 32.17 50.63 6.30
CA PRO A 4 33.53 50.40 6.76
C PRO A 4 34.12 49.26 5.94
N MET A 5 35.34 49.44 5.42
CA MET A 5 36.01 48.53 4.49
C MET A 5 35.86 47.04 4.87
N GLY A 6 35.83 46.73 6.17
CA GLY A 6 35.61 45.38 6.69
C GLY A 6 34.23 44.77 6.38
N SER A 7 33.17 45.57 6.28
CA SER A 7 31.81 45.08 5.97
C SER A 7 31.67 44.61 4.51
N LEU A 8 32.33 45.30 3.58
CA LEU A 8 32.37 44.91 2.16
C LEU A 8 33.15 43.61 1.96
N LEU A 9 34.28 43.46 2.67
CA LEU A 9 35.08 42.22 2.70
C LEU A 9 34.29 41.03 3.26
N THR A 10 33.53 41.21 4.34
CA THR A 10 32.70 40.12 4.89
C THR A 10 31.57 39.69 3.94
N GLN A 11 30.97 40.65 3.22
CA GLN A 11 29.89 40.37 2.28
C GLN A 11 30.39 39.68 1.01
N SER A 12 31.55 40.09 0.48
CA SER A 12 32.14 39.44 -0.69
C SER A 12 32.57 38.00 -0.39
N LEU A 13 33.13 37.75 0.81
CA LEU A 13 33.46 36.39 1.27
C LEU A 13 32.20 35.54 1.46
N GLY A 14 31.14 36.10 2.05
CA GLY A 14 29.86 35.42 2.21
C GLY A 14 29.21 35.04 0.87
N LEU A 15 29.25 35.95 -0.11
CA LEU A 15 28.76 35.69 -1.47
C LEU A 15 29.59 34.59 -2.15
N ALA A 16 30.92 34.63 -2.02
CA ALA A 16 31.80 33.60 -2.58
C ALA A 16 31.50 32.22 -1.97
N CYS A 17 31.36 32.10 -0.65
CA CYS A 17 30.99 30.84 0.00
C CYS A 17 29.61 30.33 -0.44
N LEU A 18 28.64 31.24 -0.61
CA LEU A 18 27.29 30.89 -1.07
C LEU A 18 27.31 30.42 -2.53
N VAL A 19 28.04 31.09 -3.41
CA VAL A 19 28.20 30.70 -4.82
C VAL A 19 28.91 29.36 -4.94
N ILE A 20 29.99 29.14 -4.19
CA ILE A 20 30.70 27.85 -4.19
C ILE A 20 29.78 26.75 -3.61
N GLY A 21 29.02 27.04 -2.54
CA GLY A 21 28.02 26.12 -2.01
C GLY A 21 26.94 25.76 -3.03
N LEU A 22 26.44 26.73 -3.79
CA LEU A 22 25.48 26.53 -4.88
C LEU A 22 26.08 25.74 -6.05
N ILE A 23 27.36 25.96 -6.37
CA ILE A 23 28.08 25.18 -7.39
C ILE A 23 28.23 23.73 -6.92
N ILE A 24 28.66 23.49 -5.67
CA ILE A 24 28.77 22.13 -5.10
C ILE A 24 27.38 21.47 -5.03
N TYR A 25 26.33 22.23 -4.76
CA TYR A 25 24.95 21.77 -4.80
C TYR A 25 24.47 21.43 -6.23
N GLY A 26 24.86 22.24 -7.22
CA GLY A 26 24.50 22.10 -8.62
C GLY A 26 25.32 21.06 -9.39
N VAL A 27 26.56 20.82 -8.98
CA VAL A 27 27.41 19.74 -9.47
C VAL A 27 26.87 18.44 -8.90
N GLN A 28 25.95 17.84 -9.64
CA GLN A 28 25.54 16.48 -9.37
C GLN A 28 26.73 15.58 -9.74
N PRO A 29 27.38 14.90 -8.77
CA PRO A 29 28.36 13.89 -9.14
C PRO A 29 27.68 12.92 -10.11
N GLU A 30 28.41 12.48 -11.14
CA GLU A 30 27.93 11.40 -12.01
C GLU A 30 27.41 10.29 -11.12
N ARG A 31 26.10 10.05 -11.25
CA ARG A 31 25.35 9.15 -10.39
C ARG A 31 25.75 7.74 -10.77
N HIS A 32 26.88 7.27 -10.27
CA HIS A 32 27.09 5.85 -10.19
C HIS A 32 25.98 5.32 -9.27
N PRO A 33 25.16 4.36 -9.74
CA PRO A 33 24.23 3.70 -8.84
C PRO A 33 25.05 3.22 -7.64
N PRO A 34 24.55 3.40 -6.40
CA PRO A 34 25.27 2.92 -5.22
C PRO A 34 25.67 1.47 -5.49
N LYS A 35 26.95 1.15 -5.23
CA LYS A 35 27.41 -0.24 -5.19
C LYS A 35 26.39 -1.01 -4.34
N SER A 36 25.67 -1.92 -5.00
CA SER A 36 24.79 -2.95 -4.45
C SER A 36 23.61 -2.49 -3.56
N ALA A 37 22.61 -1.82 -4.12
CA ALA A 37 21.23 -2.18 -3.72
C ALA A 37 20.93 -3.54 -4.37
N PRO A 38 20.48 -4.57 -3.63
CA PRO A 38 20.14 -5.86 -4.21
C PRO A 38 19.15 -5.67 -5.35
N VAL A 39 19.43 -6.23 -6.53
CA VAL A 39 18.49 -6.21 -7.65
C VAL A 39 17.25 -6.99 -7.21
N PRO A 40 16.05 -6.36 -7.17
CA PRO A 40 14.85 -7.06 -6.73
C PRO A 40 14.55 -8.21 -7.69
N ALA A 41 14.19 -9.36 -7.14
CA ALA A 41 13.65 -10.46 -7.92
C ALA A 41 12.18 -10.17 -8.23
N ILE A 42 11.72 -10.62 -9.39
CA ILE A 42 10.39 -10.29 -9.90
C ILE A 42 9.67 -11.57 -10.30
N TYR A 43 8.46 -11.77 -9.81
CA TYR A 43 7.55 -12.82 -10.29
C TYR A 43 6.46 -12.18 -11.14
N PHE A 44 6.16 -12.80 -12.27
CA PHE A 44 4.99 -12.52 -13.08
C PHE A 44 3.91 -13.54 -12.74
N ALA A 45 2.81 -13.10 -12.12
CA ALA A 45 1.63 -13.92 -11.90
C ALA A 45 0.60 -13.65 -13.00
N ILE A 46 0.35 -14.65 -13.84
CA ILE A 46 -0.58 -14.54 -14.97
C ILE A 46 -1.80 -15.40 -14.68
N ASP A 47 -2.96 -14.76 -14.61
CA ASP A 47 -4.25 -15.43 -14.51
C ASP A 47 -4.54 -16.15 -15.83
N SER A 48 -4.92 -17.41 -15.72
CA SER A 48 -5.23 -18.31 -16.84
C SER A 48 -6.54 -19.06 -16.61
N SER A 49 -7.41 -18.50 -15.76
CA SER A 49 -8.79 -18.98 -15.56
C SER A 49 -9.64 -18.78 -16.82
N ALA A 50 -10.83 -19.38 -16.84
CA ALA A 50 -11.71 -19.34 -18.00
C ALA A 50 -12.13 -17.90 -18.38
N SER A 51 -12.28 -17.00 -17.41
CA SER A 51 -12.62 -15.60 -17.64
C SER A 51 -11.54 -14.83 -18.42
N MET A 52 -10.30 -15.32 -18.42
CA MET A 52 -9.23 -14.75 -19.24
C MET A 52 -9.36 -15.10 -20.74
N MET A 53 -10.30 -15.97 -21.12
CA MET A 53 -10.62 -16.29 -22.52
C MET A 53 -11.68 -15.36 -23.13
N VAL A 54 -12.25 -14.46 -22.34
CA VAL A 54 -13.20 -13.45 -22.79
C VAL A 54 -12.56 -12.52 -23.82
N GLN A 55 -13.35 -12.08 -24.81
CA GLN A 55 -12.88 -11.39 -26.02
C GLN A 55 -13.13 -9.88 -26.03
N ASP A 56 -13.56 -9.31 -24.90
CA ASP A 56 -13.66 -7.86 -24.69
C ASP A 56 -12.31 -7.12 -24.82
N MET A 57 -11.21 -7.88 -24.85
CA MET A 57 -9.90 -7.44 -25.31
C MET A 57 -9.42 -8.39 -26.41
N ALA A 58 -9.21 -7.90 -27.63
CA ALA A 58 -8.84 -8.75 -28.75
C ALA A 58 -7.39 -9.28 -28.64
N PRO A 59 -7.13 -10.57 -28.96
CA PRO A 59 -8.10 -11.61 -29.30
C PRO A 59 -8.79 -12.25 -28.08
N ASN A 60 -8.15 -12.20 -26.91
CA ASN A 60 -8.74 -12.45 -25.59
C ASN A 60 -7.84 -11.84 -24.51
N ARG A 61 -8.35 -11.69 -23.29
CA ARG A 61 -7.61 -11.13 -22.16
C ARG A 61 -6.27 -11.84 -21.91
N LEU A 62 -6.21 -13.18 -21.97
CA LEU A 62 -4.98 -13.95 -21.75
C LEU A 62 -3.90 -13.64 -22.80
N ALA A 63 -4.30 -13.53 -24.07
CA ALA A 63 -3.37 -13.20 -25.15
C ALA A 63 -2.76 -11.80 -24.95
N VAL A 64 -3.57 -10.81 -24.56
CA VAL A 64 -3.10 -9.46 -24.25
C VAL A 64 -2.18 -9.47 -23.02
N ALA A 65 -2.53 -10.23 -21.97
CA ALA A 65 -1.68 -10.39 -20.78
C ALA A 65 -0.31 -10.98 -21.14
N LYS A 66 -0.27 -12.04 -21.96
CA LYS A 66 0.97 -12.67 -22.45
C LYS A 66 1.81 -11.70 -23.26
N GLN A 67 1.20 -10.92 -24.16
CA GLN A 67 1.90 -9.91 -24.94
C GLN A 67 2.54 -8.84 -24.03
N GLN A 68 1.80 -8.30 -23.07
CA GLN A 68 2.30 -7.30 -22.14
C GLN A 68 3.41 -7.85 -21.22
N ALA A 69 3.22 -9.07 -20.69
CA ALA A 69 4.22 -9.74 -19.88
C ALA A 69 5.50 -9.99 -20.67
N ARG A 70 5.39 -10.38 -21.95
CA ARG A 70 6.54 -10.57 -22.85
C ARG A 70 7.30 -9.25 -23.05
N SER A 71 6.60 -8.19 -23.45
CA SER A 71 7.21 -6.87 -23.66
C SER A 71 7.90 -6.35 -22.39
N LEU A 72 7.30 -6.56 -21.22
CA LEU A 72 7.90 -6.18 -19.95
C LEU A 72 9.13 -7.04 -19.62
N ALA A 73 9.08 -8.36 -19.85
CA ALA A 73 10.23 -9.25 -19.65
C ALA A 73 11.43 -8.85 -20.52
N GLU A 74 11.19 -8.39 -21.76
CA GLU A 74 12.26 -7.97 -22.69
C GLU A 74 13.01 -6.76 -22.12
N GLN A 75 12.27 -5.80 -21.56
CA GLN A 75 12.82 -4.62 -20.88
C GLN A 75 13.54 -4.97 -19.56
N LEU A 76 13.16 -6.08 -18.92
CA LEU A 76 13.72 -6.55 -17.64
C LEU A 76 14.77 -7.66 -17.81
N SER A 77 15.43 -7.78 -18.97
CA SER A 77 16.42 -8.82 -19.27
C SER A 77 17.60 -8.94 -18.29
N ASN A 78 17.91 -7.88 -17.53
CA ASN A 78 18.96 -7.88 -16.50
C ASN A 78 18.48 -8.30 -15.10
N TYR A 79 17.19 -8.62 -14.93
CA TYR A 79 16.57 -8.98 -13.65
C TYR A 79 16.38 -10.49 -13.53
N ARG A 80 16.32 -10.97 -12.29
CA ARG A 80 15.87 -12.34 -12.01
C ARG A 80 14.34 -12.37 -12.10
N LEU A 81 13.83 -12.99 -13.15
CA LEU A 81 12.41 -13.13 -13.41
C LEU A 81 11.96 -14.57 -13.13
N GLY A 82 10.74 -14.73 -12.68
CA GLY A 82 10.07 -16.02 -12.56
C GLY A 82 8.60 -15.89 -12.95
N ILE A 83 7.94 -17.01 -13.20
CA ILE A 83 6.54 -17.02 -13.66
C ILE A 83 5.71 -17.90 -12.74
N ILE A 84 4.58 -17.35 -12.33
CA ILE A 84 3.50 -18.01 -11.62
C ILE A 84 2.30 -18.02 -12.56
N GLN A 85 1.75 -19.19 -12.79
CA GLN A 85 0.49 -19.34 -13.49
C GLN A 85 -0.58 -19.70 -12.48
N PHE A 86 -1.75 -19.06 -12.55
CA PHE A 86 -2.83 -19.36 -11.63
C PHE A 86 -4.22 -19.35 -12.28
N ALA A 87 -5.14 -20.05 -11.62
CA ALA A 87 -6.59 -20.11 -11.84
C ALA A 87 -7.20 -20.62 -10.52
N GLY A 88 -7.91 -21.75 -10.52
CA GLY A 88 -8.38 -22.44 -9.30
C GLY A 88 -7.26 -23.04 -8.43
N ASP A 89 -6.00 -22.95 -8.85
CA ASP A 89 -4.76 -23.24 -8.10
C ASP A 89 -3.65 -22.32 -8.64
N ALA A 90 -2.55 -22.15 -7.91
CA ALA A 90 -1.42 -21.32 -8.32
C ALA A 90 -0.09 -22.05 -8.22
N ARG A 91 0.72 -22.01 -9.30
CA ARG A 91 2.00 -22.74 -9.37
C ARG A 91 3.09 -21.89 -9.99
N ILE A 92 4.30 -22.01 -9.44
CA ILE A 92 5.51 -21.49 -10.08
C ILE A 92 5.81 -22.39 -11.28
N THR A 93 5.64 -21.86 -12.49
CA THR A 93 5.89 -22.58 -13.75
C THR A 93 7.28 -22.29 -14.30
N CYS A 94 7.91 -21.20 -13.84
CA CYS A 94 9.33 -20.93 -14.05
C CYS A 94 9.92 -20.32 -12.76
N PRO A 95 10.89 -20.99 -12.11
CA PRO A 95 11.61 -20.41 -10.98
C PRO A 95 12.39 -19.14 -11.37
N LEU A 96 12.82 -18.36 -10.37
CA LEU A 96 13.61 -17.15 -10.58
C LEU A 96 14.93 -17.44 -11.32
N THR A 97 15.05 -16.94 -12.55
CA THR A 97 16.22 -17.08 -13.42
C THR A 97 16.57 -15.76 -14.11
N GLN A 98 17.82 -15.64 -14.58
CA GLN A 98 18.24 -14.55 -15.48
C GLN A 98 18.19 -14.97 -16.96
N ASP A 99 17.84 -16.24 -17.24
CA ASP A 99 17.67 -16.73 -18.60
C ASP A 99 16.37 -16.18 -19.21
N SER A 100 16.52 -15.10 -19.98
CA SER A 100 15.40 -14.45 -20.66
C SER A 100 14.72 -15.39 -21.67
N ALA A 101 15.46 -16.30 -22.33
CA ALA A 101 14.88 -17.21 -23.31
C ALA A 101 13.91 -18.20 -22.65
N SER A 102 14.28 -18.75 -21.49
CA SER A 102 13.39 -19.61 -20.69
C SER A 102 12.11 -18.88 -20.25
N ILE A 103 12.23 -17.61 -19.86
CA ILE A 103 11.09 -16.77 -19.46
C ILE A 103 10.16 -16.51 -20.64
N MET A 104 10.71 -16.09 -21.80
CA MET A 104 9.91 -15.84 -23.01
C MET A 104 9.18 -17.10 -23.47
N HIS A 105 9.90 -18.21 -23.58
CA HIS A 105 9.32 -19.49 -23.96
C HIS A 105 8.20 -19.90 -22.99
N ARG A 106 8.40 -19.70 -21.69
CA ARG A 106 7.37 -20.01 -20.70
C ARG A 106 6.14 -19.13 -20.87
N ILE A 107 6.29 -17.81 -21.06
CA ILE A 107 5.16 -16.89 -21.31
C ILE A 107 4.37 -17.35 -22.53
N ASP A 108 5.04 -17.63 -23.65
CA ASP A 108 4.41 -18.01 -24.92
C ASP A 108 3.59 -19.31 -24.81
N THR A 109 4.02 -20.22 -23.94
CA THR A 109 3.39 -21.53 -23.76
C THR A 109 2.32 -21.55 -22.65
N ILE A 110 2.05 -20.43 -21.97
CA ILE A 110 0.92 -20.34 -21.03
C ILE A 110 -0.39 -20.60 -21.80
N ALA A 111 -1.16 -21.56 -21.28
CA ALA A 111 -2.46 -21.98 -21.80
C ALA A 111 -3.51 -21.93 -20.69
N PRO A 112 -4.81 -21.78 -21.02
CA PRO A 112 -5.87 -21.70 -20.01
C PRO A 112 -5.98 -22.99 -19.20
N LEU A 113 -6.24 -22.84 -17.89
CA LEU A 113 -6.34 -23.94 -16.93
C LEU A 113 -7.81 -24.39 -16.76
N TYR A 114 -8.41 -24.92 -17.83
CA TYR A 114 -9.83 -25.34 -17.84
C TYR A 114 -10.19 -26.37 -16.75
N ASN A 115 -9.25 -27.23 -16.34
CA ASN A 115 -9.50 -28.27 -15.33
C ASN A 115 -9.44 -27.75 -13.88
N TRP A 116 -9.07 -26.48 -13.66
CA TRP A 116 -8.99 -25.85 -12.34
C TRP A 116 -9.88 -24.60 -12.31
N PRO A 117 -11.20 -24.77 -12.15
CA PRO A 117 -12.16 -23.67 -12.21
C PRO A 117 -11.95 -22.68 -11.07
N GLY A 118 -12.30 -21.42 -11.35
CA GLY A 118 -12.16 -20.29 -10.44
C GLY A 118 -10.83 -19.54 -10.59
N SER A 119 -10.66 -18.52 -9.76
CA SER A 119 -9.43 -17.74 -9.66
C SER A 119 -9.03 -17.56 -8.19
N ARG A 120 -7.80 -17.97 -7.86
CA ARG A 120 -7.20 -17.96 -6.51
C ARG A 120 -5.99 -17.05 -6.48
N LEU A 121 -6.26 -15.76 -6.62
CA LEU A 121 -5.26 -14.69 -6.51
C LEU A 121 -4.41 -14.82 -5.23
N SER A 122 -5.02 -15.27 -4.12
CA SER A 122 -4.31 -15.45 -2.84
C SER A 122 -3.23 -16.50 -2.87
N ASP A 123 -3.45 -17.55 -3.65
CA ASP A 123 -2.50 -18.63 -3.74
C ASP A 123 -1.35 -18.25 -4.67
N ALA A 124 -1.59 -17.37 -5.65
CA ALA A 124 -0.53 -16.77 -6.46
C ALA A 124 0.39 -15.89 -5.60
N VAL A 125 -0.17 -15.07 -4.71
CA VAL A 125 0.61 -14.26 -3.75
C VAL A 125 1.39 -15.15 -2.77
N LEU A 126 0.80 -16.24 -2.28
CA LEU A 126 1.48 -17.22 -1.43
C LEU A 126 2.61 -17.96 -2.18
N ALA A 127 2.39 -18.34 -3.44
CA ALA A 127 3.41 -18.94 -4.28
C ALA A 127 4.59 -17.99 -4.50
N ALA A 128 4.31 -16.71 -4.76
CA ALA A 128 5.33 -15.67 -4.86
C ALA A 128 6.11 -15.51 -3.55
N TYR A 129 5.41 -15.42 -2.41
CA TYR A 129 6.03 -15.37 -1.09
C TYR A 129 7.00 -16.54 -0.86
N ARG A 130 6.57 -17.77 -1.14
CA ARG A 130 7.42 -18.96 -1.01
C ARG A 130 8.61 -18.93 -1.97
N GLY A 131 8.39 -18.49 -3.21
CA GLY A 131 9.44 -18.37 -4.22
C GLY A 131 10.47 -17.29 -3.92
N PHE A 132 10.08 -16.23 -3.22
CA PHE A 132 10.97 -15.13 -2.82
C PHE A 132 11.70 -15.38 -1.50
N LEU A 133 11.20 -16.27 -0.65
CA LEU A 133 11.75 -16.54 0.67
C LEU A 133 13.26 -16.84 0.57
N ASN A 134 14.07 -16.05 1.28
CA ASN A 134 15.55 -16.09 1.26
C ASN A 134 16.22 -15.87 -0.11
N GLN A 135 15.47 -15.45 -1.13
CA GLN A 135 16.00 -15.21 -2.48
C GLN A 135 16.09 -13.73 -2.85
N SER A 136 15.31 -12.86 -2.21
CA SER A 136 15.28 -11.42 -2.52
C SER A 136 14.82 -10.57 -1.33
N GLN A 137 15.31 -9.33 -1.27
CA GLN A 137 14.84 -8.31 -0.33
C GLN A 137 14.01 -7.28 -1.11
N ASN A 138 12.82 -6.95 -0.61
CA ASN A 138 11.83 -6.08 -1.29
C ASN A 138 11.44 -6.57 -2.71
N PRO A 139 10.98 -7.82 -2.86
CA PRO A 139 10.63 -8.37 -4.17
C PRO A 139 9.40 -7.68 -4.78
N ILE A 140 9.25 -7.83 -6.09
CA ILE A 140 8.12 -7.26 -6.85
C ILE A 140 7.30 -8.40 -7.44
N LEU A 141 5.99 -8.36 -7.24
CA LEU A 141 5.04 -9.25 -7.89
C LEU A 141 4.22 -8.45 -8.91
N VAL A 142 4.29 -8.83 -10.18
CA VAL A 142 3.48 -8.23 -11.24
C VAL A 142 2.34 -9.19 -11.58
N ILE A 143 1.10 -8.75 -11.50
CA ILE A 143 -0.09 -9.58 -11.69
C ILE A 143 -0.88 -9.11 -12.90
N TRP A 144 -1.27 -10.03 -13.78
CA TRP A 144 -2.28 -9.80 -14.82
C TRP A 144 -3.50 -10.66 -14.52
N SER A 145 -4.64 -10.03 -14.25
CA SER A 145 -5.90 -10.71 -13.91
C SER A 145 -7.09 -9.78 -14.16
N ASP A 146 -8.28 -10.35 -14.30
CA ASP A 146 -9.54 -9.59 -14.24
C ASP A 146 -9.95 -9.25 -12.80
N GLY A 147 -9.20 -9.72 -11.80
CA GLY A 147 -9.41 -9.40 -10.39
C GLY A 147 -10.56 -10.18 -9.73
N ASP A 148 -11.21 -11.07 -10.47
CA ASP A 148 -12.23 -11.93 -9.89
C ASP A 148 -11.58 -12.97 -8.97
N THR A 149 -12.14 -13.21 -7.80
CA THR A 149 -11.57 -14.13 -6.81
C THR A 149 -12.67 -15.00 -6.24
N THR A 150 -12.58 -16.31 -6.50
CA THR A 150 -13.64 -17.26 -6.15
C THR A 150 -13.52 -17.77 -4.71
N SER A 151 -12.34 -17.65 -4.08
CA SER A 151 -12.10 -18.23 -2.73
C SER A 151 -10.95 -17.60 -1.92
N GLY A 152 -10.33 -16.52 -2.42
CA GLY A 152 -9.14 -15.95 -1.80
C GLY A 152 -9.43 -14.92 -0.69
N ASP A 153 -8.93 -15.19 0.52
CA ASP A 153 -8.90 -14.22 1.61
C ASP A 153 -7.86 -13.13 1.30
N VAL A 154 -8.33 -11.92 0.94
CA VAL A 154 -7.49 -10.74 0.70
C VAL A 154 -6.56 -10.46 1.89
N TYR A 155 -6.98 -10.75 3.12
CA TYR A 155 -6.13 -10.60 4.30
C TYR A 155 -4.94 -11.54 4.30
N ARG A 156 -5.18 -12.80 3.94
CA ARG A 156 -4.12 -13.80 3.80
C ARG A 156 -3.10 -13.39 2.74
N MET A 157 -3.55 -12.78 1.63
CA MET A 157 -2.65 -12.22 0.60
C MET A 157 -1.77 -11.11 1.17
N LEU A 158 -2.40 -10.12 1.80
CA LEU A 158 -1.72 -8.95 2.36
C LEU A 158 -0.76 -9.34 3.49
N PHE A 159 -1.12 -10.35 4.28
CA PHE A 159 -0.24 -10.91 5.30
C PHE A 159 1.08 -11.39 4.69
N TYR A 160 1.03 -12.27 3.68
CA TYR A 160 2.24 -12.78 3.04
C TYR A 160 3.03 -11.68 2.30
N ALA A 161 2.35 -10.76 1.63
CA ALA A 161 3.01 -9.66 0.94
C ALA A 161 3.78 -8.75 1.91
N LYS A 162 3.16 -8.38 3.04
CA LYS A 162 3.78 -7.51 4.05
C LYS A 162 4.98 -8.17 4.75
N GLN A 163 4.97 -9.49 4.94
CA GLN A 163 6.08 -10.22 5.57
C GLN A 163 7.42 -10.08 4.81
N LEU A 164 7.40 -9.91 3.48
CA LEU A 164 8.60 -9.72 2.67
C LEU A 164 8.80 -8.27 2.20
N ASN A 165 7.94 -7.34 2.65
CA ASN A 165 7.81 -6.02 2.04
C ASN A 165 7.67 -6.11 0.50
N MET A 166 6.89 -7.11 0.05
CA MET A 166 6.65 -7.39 -1.36
C MET A 166 5.71 -6.33 -1.92
N ARG A 167 6.12 -5.68 -3.01
CA ARG A 167 5.28 -4.70 -3.72
C ARG A 167 4.52 -5.39 -4.82
N ILE A 168 3.20 -5.16 -4.90
CA ILE A 168 2.35 -5.78 -5.91
C ILE A 168 1.95 -4.74 -6.96
N ILE A 169 2.36 -4.97 -8.20
CA ILE A 169 1.86 -4.23 -9.36
C ILE A 169 0.77 -5.08 -9.99
N SER A 170 -0.45 -4.57 -10.09
CA SER A 170 -1.58 -5.30 -10.66
C SER A 170 -2.06 -4.63 -11.94
N ILE A 171 -2.23 -5.41 -12.99
CA ILE A 171 -2.76 -5.02 -14.29
C ILE A 171 -4.14 -5.67 -14.45
N GLY A 172 -5.17 -4.82 -14.48
CA GLY A 172 -6.54 -5.21 -14.74
C GLY A 172 -6.77 -5.57 -16.20
N MET A 173 -7.24 -6.79 -16.44
CA MET A 173 -7.55 -7.36 -17.75
C MET A 173 -9.06 -7.45 -17.94
N GLY A 174 -9.56 -6.86 -19.02
CA GLY A 174 -10.98 -6.81 -19.36
C GLY A 174 -11.63 -5.44 -19.19
N THR A 175 -12.93 -5.40 -19.39
CA THR A 175 -13.77 -4.20 -19.32
C THR A 175 -14.73 -4.27 -18.13
N ILE A 176 -15.26 -3.11 -17.71
CA ILE A 176 -16.25 -3.04 -16.61
C ILE A 176 -17.60 -3.63 -17.05
N ASP A 177 -17.94 -3.42 -18.32
CA ASP A 177 -19.17 -3.95 -18.92
C ASP A 177 -19.14 -5.48 -18.98
N GLY A 178 -17.94 -6.03 -19.23
CA GLY A 178 -17.69 -7.46 -19.32
C GLY A 178 -18.27 -8.08 -20.58
N ASP A 179 -17.96 -9.35 -20.79
CA ASP A 179 -18.36 -10.10 -21.97
C ASP A 179 -18.46 -11.61 -21.62
N PRO A 180 -19.24 -12.42 -22.36
CA PRO A 180 -19.46 -13.83 -22.03
C PRO A 180 -18.18 -14.67 -22.01
N ILE A 181 -18.12 -15.61 -21.07
CA ILE A 181 -16.99 -16.56 -20.99
C ILE A 181 -17.20 -17.67 -22.05
N PRO A 182 -16.28 -17.85 -23.01
CA PRO A 182 -16.44 -18.88 -24.05
C PRO A 182 -16.14 -20.29 -23.53
N LYS A 183 -16.88 -21.29 -24.04
CA LYS A 183 -16.64 -22.72 -23.78
C LYS A 183 -15.78 -23.36 -24.87
N LEU A 184 -14.96 -24.33 -24.46
CA LEU A 184 -14.21 -25.20 -25.39
C LEU A 184 -15.14 -25.97 -26.35
N SER A 185 -16.31 -26.39 -25.87
CA SER A 185 -17.31 -27.12 -26.67
C SER A 185 -18.10 -26.25 -27.66
N GLY A 186 -17.77 -24.95 -27.74
CA GLY A 186 -18.58 -23.95 -28.44
C GLY A 186 -19.68 -23.36 -27.55
N GLY A 187 -20.10 -22.14 -27.88
CA GLY A 187 -21.03 -21.36 -27.07
C GLY A 187 -20.38 -20.72 -25.85
N PHE A 188 -21.20 -20.37 -24.85
CA PHE A 188 -20.77 -19.62 -23.67
C PHE A 188 -21.07 -20.38 -22.38
N GLU A 189 -20.33 -20.05 -21.32
CA GLU A 189 -20.65 -20.47 -19.97
C GLU A 189 -22.03 -20.01 -19.57
N LYS A 190 -22.75 -20.91 -18.89
CA LYS A 190 -24.11 -20.69 -18.44
C LYS A 190 -24.25 -21.13 -17.01
N GLU A 191 -24.92 -20.33 -16.21
CA GLU A 191 -25.32 -20.64 -14.85
C GLU A 191 -26.83 -20.39 -14.74
N ASN A 192 -27.60 -21.38 -14.29
CA ASN A 192 -29.07 -21.32 -14.24
C ASN A 192 -29.71 -20.87 -15.58
N ASP A 193 -29.23 -21.45 -16.69
CA ASP A 193 -29.59 -21.13 -18.08
C ASP A 193 -29.29 -19.70 -18.57
N GLN A 194 -28.68 -18.86 -17.73
CA GLN A 194 -28.23 -17.51 -18.11
C GLN A 194 -26.75 -17.50 -18.47
N ILE A 195 -26.39 -16.70 -19.47
CA ILE A 195 -24.99 -16.54 -19.89
C ILE A 195 -24.20 -15.85 -18.79
N VAL A 196 -23.06 -16.43 -18.41
CA VAL A 196 -22.16 -15.86 -17.42
C VAL A 196 -21.28 -14.80 -18.09
N LEU A 197 -21.38 -13.56 -17.61
CA LEU A 197 -20.54 -12.44 -18.03
C LEU A 197 -19.40 -12.27 -17.02
N SER A 198 -18.16 -12.23 -17.50
CA SER A 198 -17.03 -11.86 -16.65
C SER A 198 -16.69 -10.39 -16.83
N LYS A 199 -16.55 -9.68 -15.70
CA LYS A 199 -16.25 -8.24 -15.63
C LYS A 199 -14.93 -8.03 -14.92
N LEU A 200 -14.25 -6.93 -15.26
CA LEU A 200 -13.07 -6.48 -14.55
C LEU A 200 -13.43 -6.02 -13.13
N ASN A 201 -12.91 -6.69 -12.11
CA ASN A 201 -12.97 -6.29 -10.72
C ASN A 201 -11.76 -5.41 -10.36
N ARG A 202 -11.87 -4.12 -10.71
CA ARG A 202 -10.85 -3.10 -10.43
C ARG A 202 -10.55 -2.98 -8.93
N GLU A 203 -11.58 -3.07 -8.09
CA GLU A 203 -11.49 -2.78 -6.66
C GLU A 203 -10.53 -3.74 -5.94
N THR A 204 -10.61 -5.02 -6.27
CA THR A 204 -9.73 -6.05 -5.67
C THR A 204 -8.26 -5.81 -6.03
N LEU A 205 -7.98 -5.59 -7.32
CA LEU A 205 -6.61 -5.35 -7.80
C LEU A 205 -6.03 -4.05 -7.26
N PHE A 206 -6.82 -2.96 -7.31
CA PHE A 206 -6.44 -1.67 -6.75
C PHE A 206 -6.14 -1.77 -5.25
N GLY A 207 -7.02 -2.39 -4.48
CA GLY A 207 -6.86 -2.52 -3.04
C GLY A 207 -5.60 -3.30 -2.64
N ILE A 208 -5.23 -4.35 -3.38
CA ILE A 208 -4.01 -5.12 -3.12
C ILE A 208 -2.76 -4.30 -3.47
N ALA A 209 -2.76 -3.61 -4.61
CA ALA A 209 -1.64 -2.76 -5.01
C ALA A 209 -1.42 -1.62 -4.00
N GLU A 210 -2.49 -0.94 -3.58
CA GLU A 210 -2.42 0.15 -2.60
C GLU A 210 -1.86 -0.33 -1.25
N GLN A 211 -2.37 -1.45 -0.73
CA GLN A 211 -1.96 -1.99 0.58
C GLN A 211 -0.53 -2.55 0.61
N THR A 212 0.11 -2.70 -0.55
CA THR A 212 1.49 -3.19 -0.70
C THR A 212 2.45 -2.13 -1.23
N ASN A 213 2.06 -0.86 -1.25
CA ASN A 213 2.85 0.25 -1.83
C ASN A 213 3.28 -0.03 -3.29
N GLY A 214 2.41 -0.71 -4.03
CA GLY A 214 2.55 -0.98 -5.45
C GLY A 214 1.64 -0.09 -6.29
N TYR A 215 1.30 -0.56 -7.49
CA TYR A 215 0.60 0.24 -8.50
C TYR A 215 -0.46 -0.58 -9.21
N TYR A 216 -1.59 0.06 -9.52
CA TYR A 216 -2.65 -0.52 -10.34
C TYR A 216 -2.68 0.14 -11.72
N PHE A 217 -2.76 -0.67 -12.77
CA PHE A 217 -2.95 -0.23 -14.14
C PHE A 217 -4.12 -0.99 -14.76
N GLU A 218 -4.78 -0.37 -15.75
CA GLU A 218 -5.84 -1.01 -16.51
C GLU A 218 -5.41 -1.15 -17.96
N ALA A 219 -5.42 -2.38 -18.48
CA ALA A 219 -4.83 -2.67 -19.77
C ALA A 219 -5.54 -1.94 -20.93
N GLY A 220 -6.86 -1.78 -20.87
CA GLY A 220 -7.64 -1.06 -21.88
C GLY A 220 -7.50 0.47 -21.85
N LYS A 221 -6.95 1.05 -20.78
CA LYS A 221 -6.83 2.53 -20.62
C LYS A 221 -5.40 3.05 -20.69
N THR A 222 -4.42 2.16 -20.59
CA THR A 222 -3.00 2.52 -20.51
C THR A 222 -2.36 2.30 -21.87
N THR A 223 -1.87 3.36 -22.51
CA THR A 223 -1.33 3.33 -23.88
C THR A 223 -0.18 2.32 -24.04
N ASP A 224 0.73 2.25 -23.07
CA ASP A 224 1.79 1.23 -23.02
C ASP A 224 1.97 0.76 -21.58
N VAL A 225 1.28 -0.35 -21.25
CA VAL A 225 1.35 -0.96 -19.92
C VAL A 225 2.77 -1.43 -19.60
N SER A 226 3.43 -2.10 -20.54
CA SER A 226 4.78 -2.64 -20.32
C SER A 226 5.78 -1.54 -19.96
N GLN A 227 5.83 -0.46 -20.76
CA GLN A 227 6.73 0.65 -20.51
C GLN A 227 6.39 1.39 -19.21
N THR A 228 5.10 1.58 -18.92
CA THR A 228 4.66 2.25 -17.69
C THR A 228 5.06 1.43 -16.46
N VAL A 229 4.84 0.11 -16.48
CA VAL A 229 5.22 -0.79 -15.39
C VAL A 229 6.75 -0.82 -15.23
N TYR A 230 7.51 -0.92 -16.32
CA TYR A 230 8.97 -0.85 -16.29
C TYR A 230 9.47 0.43 -15.64
N ASN A 231 8.95 1.59 -16.08
CA ASN A 231 9.30 2.89 -15.52
C ASN A 231 9.02 2.92 -14.02
N GLN A 232 7.90 2.34 -13.59
CA GLN A 232 7.53 2.28 -12.19
C GLN A 232 8.48 1.38 -11.38
N ILE A 233 8.87 0.22 -11.90
CA ILE A 233 9.88 -0.65 -11.31
C ILE A 233 11.22 0.08 -11.18
N MET A 234 11.62 0.84 -12.19
CA MET A 234 12.85 1.64 -12.15
C MET A 234 12.78 2.75 -11.10
N GLN A 235 11.63 3.44 -10.96
CA GLN A 235 11.42 4.42 -9.90
C GLN A 235 11.46 3.77 -8.51
N MET A 236 10.88 2.59 -8.36
CA MET A 236 10.87 1.82 -7.11
C MET A 236 12.26 1.37 -6.65
N ARG A 237 13.22 1.24 -7.58
CA ARG A 237 14.63 0.96 -7.32
C ARG A 237 15.38 2.20 -6.81
N GLN A 238 14.99 3.39 -7.25
CA GLN A 238 15.67 4.58 -6.78
C GLN A 238 15.40 4.72 -5.29
N PRO A 239 16.43 4.79 -4.42
CA PRO A 239 16.18 5.30 -3.08
C PRO A 239 15.46 6.63 -3.26
N VAL A 240 14.35 6.84 -2.54
CA VAL A 240 13.66 8.12 -2.54
C VAL A 240 14.70 9.17 -2.14
N ASN A 241 15.26 9.85 -3.14
CA ASN A 241 16.36 10.78 -3.01
C ASN A 241 15.80 12.09 -2.48
N LEU A 242 15.41 12.08 -1.20
CA LEU A 242 15.18 13.28 -0.41
C LEU A 242 16.29 13.48 0.63
N ALA A 243 17.20 12.51 0.81
CA ALA A 243 18.17 12.51 1.91
C ALA A 243 19.62 12.87 1.51
N ASN A 244 19.95 12.89 0.22
CA ASN A 244 21.31 13.24 -0.23
C ASN A 244 21.29 14.51 -1.08
N ALA A 245 20.71 15.61 -0.56
CA ALA A 245 21.35 16.89 -0.83
C ALA A 245 22.81 16.72 -0.40
N PRO A 246 23.82 17.20 -1.15
CA PRO A 246 25.20 17.08 -0.71
C PRO A 246 25.30 17.73 0.66
N LEU A 247 25.32 16.90 1.72
CA LEU A 247 25.44 17.36 3.10
C LEU A 247 26.75 18.14 3.26
N SER A 248 27.71 17.90 2.35
CA SER A 248 28.94 18.66 2.15
C SER A 248 28.74 20.11 1.70
N ALA A 249 27.65 20.45 1.00
CA ALA A 249 27.36 21.82 0.55
C ALA A 249 26.68 22.67 1.64
N MET A 250 25.93 22.02 2.54
CA MET A 250 25.16 22.69 3.60
C MET A 250 26.02 23.58 4.53
N PRO A 251 27.20 23.14 5.03
CA PRO A 251 28.05 23.98 5.87
C PRO A 251 28.50 25.25 5.16
N MET A 252 28.90 25.17 3.89
CA MET A 252 29.37 26.34 3.12
C MET A 252 28.25 27.33 2.82
N MET A 253 27.03 26.84 2.54
CA MET A 253 25.86 27.69 2.38
C MET A 253 25.47 28.38 3.69
N LEU A 254 25.47 27.65 4.82
CA LEU A 254 25.19 28.22 6.15
C LEU A 254 26.24 29.26 6.56
N ILE A 255 27.52 28.99 6.29
CA ILE A 255 28.61 29.96 6.51
C ILE A 255 28.42 31.19 5.63
N GLY A 256 28.08 31.02 4.35
CA GLY A 256 27.82 32.13 3.42
C GLY A 256 26.65 33.01 3.87
N VAL A 257 25.53 32.40 4.27
CA VAL A 257 24.36 33.11 4.83
C VAL A 257 24.72 33.82 6.14
N ALA A 258 25.45 33.15 7.04
CA ALA A 258 25.89 33.75 8.31
C ALA A 258 26.77 34.99 8.08
N LEU A 259 27.74 34.91 7.16
CA LEU A 259 28.62 36.03 6.79
C LEU A 259 27.85 37.20 6.16
N LEU A 260 26.82 36.93 5.36
CA LEU A 260 25.94 37.95 4.80
C LEU A 260 25.04 38.61 5.86
N LEU A 261 24.64 37.86 6.90
CA LEU A 261 23.79 38.35 7.98
C LEU A 261 24.56 39.14 9.05
N ILE A 262 25.83 38.85 9.32
CA ILE A 262 26.63 39.54 10.36
C ILE A 262 26.56 41.08 10.26
N PRO A 263 26.77 41.72 9.10
CA PRO A 263 26.67 43.18 8.98
C PRO A 263 25.24 43.71 9.14
N LEU A 264 24.23 42.91 8.76
CA LEU A 264 22.82 43.27 8.88
C LEU A 264 22.37 43.20 10.35
N LEU A 265 22.78 42.17 11.08
CA LEU A 265 22.51 41.98 12.50
C LEU A 265 23.27 43.02 13.36
N TYR A 266 24.47 43.42 12.94
CA TYR A 266 25.22 44.53 13.57
C TYR A 266 24.48 45.87 13.43
N LYS A 267 23.87 46.15 12.27
CA LYS A 267 23.09 47.38 12.03
C LYS A 267 21.67 47.32 12.61
N ARG A 268 21.12 46.12 12.80
CA ARG A 268 19.73 45.89 13.22
C ARG A 268 19.65 44.73 14.22
N PRO A 269 20.07 44.92 15.47
CA PRO A 269 20.16 43.85 16.46
C PRO A 269 18.79 43.23 16.82
N TRP A 270 17.68 43.91 16.57
CA TRP A 270 16.33 43.35 16.77
C TRP A 270 16.03 42.14 15.85
N LEU A 271 16.72 41.98 14.72
CA LEU A 271 16.60 40.80 13.87
C LEU A 271 17.15 39.53 14.55
N LEU A 272 18.16 39.66 15.42
CA LEU A 272 18.63 38.54 16.25
C LEU A 272 17.54 38.07 17.21
N ALA A 273 16.80 39.02 17.80
CA ALA A 273 15.69 38.71 18.70
C ALA A 273 14.57 37.96 17.97
N LEU A 274 14.26 38.32 16.71
CA LEU A 274 13.30 37.58 15.90
C LEU A 274 13.76 36.17 15.53
N ILE A 275 15.05 35.99 15.19
CA ILE A 275 15.61 34.66 14.90
C ILE A 275 15.59 33.78 16.16
N MET A 276 15.97 34.33 17.31
CA MET A 276 15.88 33.60 18.58
C MET A 276 14.43 33.27 18.94
N LEU A 277 13.50 34.20 18.75
CA LEU A 277 12.07 33.97 18.97
C LEU A 277 11.53 32.87 18.05
N HIS A 278 11.93 32.88 16.77
CA HIS A 278 11.54 31.84 15.81
C HIS A 278 12.14 30.47 16.18
N GLY A 279 13.39 30.44 16.65
CA GLY A 279 14.05 29.24 17.16
C GLY A 279 13.34 28.65 18.38
N VAL A 280 12.87 29.51 19.30
CA VAL A 280 12.06 29.11 20.46
C VAL A 280 10.71 28.53 20.03
N VAL A 281 10.03 29.14 19.05
CA VAL A 281 8.77 28.62 18.48
C VAL A 281 9.00 27.29 17.73
N CYS A 282 10.13 27.14 17.05
CA CYS A 282 10.51 25.88 16.42
C CYS A 282 11.07 24.85 17.39
N ALA A 283 11.27 25.15 18.67
CA ALA A 283 11.63 24.16 19.69
C ALA A 283 10.40 23.68 20.48
N SER A 284 9.30 24.42 20.44
CA SER A 284 8.09 24.16 21.23
C SER A 284 7.09 23.17 20.61
N ALA A 285 7.38 22.62 19.43
CA ALA A 285 6.58 21.59 18.75
C ALA A 285 7.23 20.16 18.66
N PRO A 286 7.81 19.57 19.75
CA PRO A 286 8.63 18.34 19.75
C PRO A 286 8.12 17.20 18.88
N SER A 287 6.80 17.05 18.89
CA SER A 287 6.06 15.99 18.21
C SER A 287 6.32 15.92 16.71
N HIS A 288 6.55 17.05 16.03
CA HIS A 288 6.78 17.05 14.58
C HIS A 288 8.14 16.46 14.20
N TRP A 289 9.21 16.79 14.93
CA TRP A 289 10.56 16.29 14.62
C TRP A 289 10.69 14.82 14.96
N TYR A 290 10.18 14.39 16.11
CA TYR A 290 10.18 12.98 16.48
C TYR A 290 9.31 12.15 15.54
N ASN A 291 8.16 12.65 15.07
CA ASN A 291 7.39 11.94 14.04
C ASN A 291 8.15 11.83 12.72
N TYR A 292 8.78 12.93 12.28
CA TYR A 292 9.61 12.91 11.07
C TYR A 292 10.79 11.95 11.21
N ALA A 293 11.47 11.95 12.36
CA ALA A 293 12.59 11.07 12.67
C ALA A 293 12.16 9.59 12.77
N ALA A 294 10.99 9.32 13.35
CA ALA A 294 10.38 7.99 13.29
C ALA A 294 10.12 7.59 11.83
N LYS A 295 9.63 8.53 11.00
CA LYS A 295 9.33 8.30 9.59
C LYS A 295 10.54 7.96 8.74
N THR A 296 11.63 8.67 8.95
CA THR A 296 12.90 8.37 8.31
C THR A 296 13.48 7.05 8.83
N ALA A 297 13.47 6.81 10.14
CA ALA A 297 13.98 5.56 10.73
C ALA A 297 13.32 4.30 10.15
N TRP A 298 11.99 4.30 10.06
CA TRP A 298 11.22 3.22 9.44
C TRP A 298 11.54 3.02 7.95
N ARG A 299 11.65 4.11 7.18
CA ARG A 299 12.02 4.04 5.74
C ARG A 299 13.40 3.42 5.53
N HIS A 300 14.29 3.57 6.50
CA HIS A 300 15.62 2.97 6.51
C HIS A 300 15.65 1.60 7.20
N ASN A 301 14.49 0.98 7.46
CA ASN A 301 14.35 -0.32 8.12
C ASN A 301 15.01 -0.39 9.52
N ASN A 302 15.20 0.77 10.16
CA ASN A 302 15.74 0.86 11.51
C ASN A 302 14.60 0.92 12.52
N THR A 303 14.09 -0.27 12.84
CA THR A 303 12.84 -0.47 13.56
C THR A 303 12.91 -0.07 15.02
N SER A 304 14.02 -0.38 15.71
CA SER A 304 14.26 0.02 17.10
C SER A 304 14.24 1.55 17.25
N LEU A 305 14.89 2.25 16.32
CA LEU A 305 14.98 3.71 16.32
C LEU A 305 13.61 4.36 16.05
N ALA A 306 12.83 3.78 15.13
CA ALA A 306 11.47 4.26 14.84
C ALA A 306 10.55 4.15 16.08
N ILE A 307 10.66 3.05 16.84
CA ILE A 307 9.94 2.88 18.11
C ILE A 307 10.40 3.91 19.13
N GLN A 308 11.71 4.07 19.31
CA GLN A 308 12.28 5.01 20.28
C GLN A 308 11.78 6.44 20.03
N TYR A 309 11.82 6.92 18.78
CA TYR A 309 11.31 8.25 18.44
C TYR A 309 9.80 8.39 18.65
N THR A 310 9.04 7.34 18.34
CA THR A 310 7.58 7.35 18.56
C THR A 310 7.23 7.31 20.04
N GLN A 311 8.08 6.71 20.88
CA GLN A 311 7.90 6.72 22.34
C GLN A 311 8.39 8.02 22.99
N ALA A 312 9.35 8.72 22.38
CA ALA A 312 9.88 9.99 22.86
C ALA A 312 8.89 11.17 22.72
N VAL A 313 7.89 11.04 21.84
CA VAL A 313 6.79 12.01 21.77
C VAL A 313 5.91 11.87 23.01
N VAL A 314 5.67 12.98 23.69
CA VAL A 314 4.67 13.06 24.76
C VAL A 314 3.29 13.13 24.10
N TYR A 315 2.47 12.10 24.32
CA TYR A 315 1.10 12.05 23.82
C TYR A 315 0.12 12.41 24.93
N THR A 316 -0.63 13.46 24.69
CA THR A 316 -1.72 13.95 25.53
C THR A 316 -3.01 13.88 24.73
N PRO A 317 -4.04 13.12 25.18
CA PRO A 317 -5.28 12.92 24.43
C PRO A 317 -5.94 14.21 23.91
N GLU A 318 -5.88 15.28 24.69
CA GLU A 318 -6.56 16.55 24.40
C GLU A 318 -5.84 17.42 23.36
N THR A 319 -4.51 17.34 23.28
CA THR A 319 -3.69 18.27 22.47
C THR A 319 -2.97 17.59 21.31
N THR A 320 -2.97 16.25 21.28
CA THR A 320 -2.29 15.50 20.22
C THR A 320 -3.18 15.37 18.99
N PRO A 321 -2.73 15.80 17.81
CA PRO A 321 -3.52 15.67 16.58
C PRO A 321 -3.81 14.21 16.21
N ASP A 322 -5.01 13.96 15.66
CA ASP A 322 -5.48 12.64 15.24
C ASP A 322 -4.51 11.90 14.31
N TRP A 323 -3.84 12.62 13.40
CA TRP A 323 -2.88 12.03 12.46
C TRP A 323 -1.64 11.46 13.16
N LEU A 324 -1.24 12.02 14.31
CA LEU A 324 -0.08 11.56 15.07
C LEU A 324 -0.39 10.24 15.79
N TRP A 325 -1.60 10.15 16.35
CA TRP A 325 -2.15 8.92 16.91
C TRP A 325 -2.30 7.83 15.86
N PHE A 326 -2.84 8.18 14.69
CA PHE A 326 -2.93 7.27 13.55
C PHE A 326 -1.55 6.74 13.13
N ASN A 327 -0.56 7.61 12.97
CA ASN A 327 0.80 7.23 12.59
C ASN A 327 1.45 6.29 13.63
N ARG A 328 1.23 6.55 14.93
CA ARG A 328 1.69 5.67 16.01
C ARG A 328 1.01 4.30 15.96
N GLY A 329 -0.30 4.27 15.71
CA GLY A 329 -1.06 3.02 15.57
C GLY A 329 -0.56 2.17 14.40
N LYS A 330 -0.35 2.76 13.22
CA LYS A 330 0.17 2.04 12.04
C LYS A 330 1.55 1.45 12.31
N LEU A 331 2.40 2.20 13.00
CA LEU A 331 3.72 1.72 13.38
C LEU A 331 3.62 0.49 14.30
N PHE A 332 2.78 0.52 15.34
CA PHE A 332 2.58 -0.63 16.22
C PHE A 332 1.97 -1.84 15.51
N GLN A 333 1.02 -1.65 14.59
CA GLN A 333 0.50 -2.76 13.76
C GLN A 333 1.61 -3.42 12.94
N ALA A 334 2.51 -2.62 12.37
CA ALA A 334 3.60 -3.14 11.56
C ALA A 334 4.59 -3.99 12.39
N TYR A 335 4.67 -3.75 13.70
CA TYR A 335 5.46 -4.54 14.65
C TYR A 335 4.71 -5.70 15.31
N GLY A 336 3.43 -5.90 14.97
CA GLY A 336 2.61 -6.91 15.62
C GLY A 336 2.18 -6.57 17.05
N GLU A 337 2.45 -5.35 17.52
CA GLU A 337 2.01 -4.87 18.84
C GLU A 337 0.56 -4.36 18.77
N TYR A 338 -0.37 -5.24 18.38
CA TYR A 338 -1.75 -4.87 18.04
C TYR A 338 -2.54 -4.26 19.21
N ASP A 339 -2.27 -4.62 20.46
CA ASP A 339 -2.93 -4.01 21.61
C ASP A 339 -2.52 -2.54 21.79
N LYS A 340 -1.25 -2.19 21.55
CA LYS A 340 -0.79 -0.79 21.58
C LYS A 340 -1.29 -0.01 20.37
N ALA A 341 -1.36 -0.67 19.22
CA ALA A 341 -1.95 -0.09 18.03
C ALA A 341 -3.42 0.29 18.25
N LEU A 342 -4.21 -0.63 18.84
CA LEU A 342 -5.60 -0.41 19.19
C LEU A 342 -5.75 0.83 20.10
N GLN A 343 -4.94 0.94 21.16
CA GLN A 343 -4.95 2.11 22.04
C GLN A 343 -4.73 3.43 21.28
N ALA A 344 -3.80 3.45 20.33
CA ALA A 344 -3.55 4.63 19.52
C ALA A 344 -4.71 4.96 18.57
N PHE A 345 -5.33 3.96 17.93
CA PHE A 345 -6.45 4.20 17.02
C PHE A 345 -7.77 4.58 17.71
N VAL A 346 -7.92 4.22 18.99
CA VAL A 346 -9.02 4.72 19.83
C VAL A 346 -8.91 6.24 19.96
N GLN A 347 -7.70 6.78 20.19
CA GLN A 347 -7.50 8.22 20.36
C GLN A 347 -7.85 9.04 19.11
N CYS A 348 -7.70 8.49 17.91
CA CYS A 348 -8.07 9.14 16.65
C CYS A 348 -9.40 8.65 16.06
N ASN A 349 -10.20 7.89 16.82
CA ASN A 349 -11.50 7.36 16.39
C ASN A 349 -11.48 6.61 15.04
N ASN A 350 -10.37 5.91 14.73
CA ASN A 350 -10.27 5.14 13.50
C ASN A 350 -10.82 3.71 13.67
N PHE A 351 -12.13 3.55 13.50
CA PHE A 351 -12.84 2.29 13.76
C PHE A 351 -12.37 1.11 12.89
N TYR A 352 -11.99 1.36 11.64
CA TYR A 352 -11.49 0.29 10.76
C TYR A 352 -10.16 -0.27 11.28
N GLU A 353 -9.19 0.59 11.59
CA GLU A 353 -7.88 0.15 12.06
C GLU A 353 -7.92 -0.41 13.50
N GLN A 354 -8.87 0.05 14.33
CA GLN A 354 -9.20 -0.61 15.60
C GLN A 354 -9.69 -2.04 15.35
N ALA A 355 -10.62 -2.24 14.41
CA ALA A 355 -11.15 -3.56 14.07
C ALA A 355 -10.07 -4.48 13.50
N VAL A 356 -9.17 -3.97 12.65
CA VAL A 356 -7.99 -4.72 12.17
C VAL A 356 -7.15 -5.20 13.35
N SER A 357 -6.86 -4.32 14.31
CA SER A 357 -6.04 -4.66 15.48
C SER A 357 -6.72 -5.69 16.39
N LEU A 358 -8.04 -5.60 16.59
CA LEU A 358 -8.83 -6.61 17.32
C LEU A 358 -8.87 -7.95 16.59
N TYR A 359 -9.04 -7.92 15.27
CA TYR A 359 -9.02 -9.12 14.45
C TYR A 359 -7.67 -9.85 14.54
N MET A 360 -6.55 -9.12 14.46
CA MET A 360 -5.21 -9.70 14.55
C MET A 360 -4.89 -10.28 15.94
N THR A 361 -5.59 -9.84 16.99
CA THR A 361 -5.49 -10.41 18.34
C THR A 361 -6.50 -11.55 18.59
N GLY A 362 -7.21 -12.01 17.55
CA GLY A 362 -8.21 -13.09 17.65
C GLY A 362 -9.54 -12.68 18.28
N LYS A 363 -9.74 -11.39 18.56
CA LYS A 363 -10.98 -10.84 19.15
C LYS A 363 -12.03 -10.58 18.07
N PHE A 364 -12.42 -11.63 17.34
CA PHE A 364 -13.28 -11.54 16.14
C PHE A 364 -14.64 -10.89 16.41
N THR A 365 -15.31 -11.26 17.51
CA THR A 365 -16.61 -10.68 17.89
C THR A 365 -16.52 -9.16 18.10
N ALA A 366 -15.46 -8.69 18.75
CA ALA A 366 -15.24 -7.26 18.99
C ALA A 366 -14.91 -6.51 17.69
N ALA A 367 -14.11 -7.12 16.81
CA ALA A 367 -13.82 -6.57 15.48
C ALA A 367 -15.11 -6.41 14.65
N MET A 368 -15.96 -7.44 14.61
CA MET A 368 -17.25 -7.38 13.92
C MET A 368 -18.17 -6.28 14.47
N ARG A 369 -18.20 -6.12 15.81
CA ARG A 369 -19.00 -5.09 16.48
C ARG A 369 -18.61 -3.67 16.03
N LEU A 370 -17.32 -3.42 15.81
CA LEU A 370 -16.84 -2.15 15.26
C LEU A 370 -17.10 -1.99 13.76
N LEU A 371 -16.91 -3.07 12.98
CA LEU A 371 -17.04 -3.03 11.53
C LEU A 371 -18.48 -2.85 11.07
N LYS A 372 -19.46 -3.45 11.75
CA LYS A 372 -20.87 -3.40 11.34
C LYS A 372 -21.40 -1.96 11.16
N PRO A 373 -21.37 -1.07 12.18
CA PRO A 373 -21.80 0.31 12.00
C PRO A 373 -20.89 1.09 11.03
N TYR A 374 -19.58 0.78 11.00
CA TYR A 374 -18.63 1.43 10.10
C TYR A 374 -18.96 1.16 8.61
N ILE A 375 -19.29 -0.08 8.26
CA ILE A 375 -19.67 -0.49 6.90
C ILE A 375 -21.00 0.16 6.50
N ILE A 376 -21.96 0.28 7.40
CA ILE A 376 -23.25 0.95 7.13
C ILE A 376 -23.00 2.41 6.72
N GLN A 377 -22.09 3.10 7.42
CA GLN A 377 -21.73 4.48 7.11
C GLN A 377 -20.82 4.59 5.87
N ASN A 378 -20.05 3.54 5.56
CA ASN A 378 -19.07 3.51 4.47
C ASN A 378 -19.28 2.29 3.58
N PRO A 379 -20.40 2.22 2.82
CA PRO A 379 -20.77 1.02 2.06
C PRO A 379 -19.76 0.62 0.97
N GLY A 380 -18.97 1.58 0.49
CA GLY A 380 -17.87 1.38 -0.47
C GLY A 380 -16.55 0.91 0.14
N HIS A 381 -16.42 0.79 1.47
CA HIS A 381 -15.17 0.38 2.11
C HIS A 381 -14.99 -1.15 2.10
N TYR A 382 -14.67 -1.71 0.93
CA TYR A 382 -14.65 -3.15 0.66
C TYR A 382 -13.79 -3.96 1.64
N SER A 383 -12.60 -3.45 2.00
CA SER A 383 -11.74 -4.11 3.01
C SER A 383 -12.49 -4.32 4.34
N ALA A 384 -13.28 -3.34 4.79
CA ALA A 384 -14.05 -3.49 6.03
C ALA A 384 -15.09 -4.62 5.92
N ARG A 385 -15.75 -4.75 4.76
CA ARG A 385 -16.72 -5.82 4.48
C ARG A 385 -16.05 -7.19 4.49
N ILE A 386 -14.91 -7.34 3.81
CA ILE A 386 -14.17 -8.61 3.81
C ILE A 386 -13.70 -8.96 5.23
N LEU A 387 -13.19 -7.99 5.98
CA LEU A 387 -12.71 -8.24 7.35
C LEU A 387 -13.84 -8.73 8.24
N PHE A 388 -15.02 -8.14 8.10
CA PHE A 388 -16.22 -8.52 8.83
C PHE A 388 -16.62 -9.95 8.50
N GLU A 389 -16.69 -10.29 7.21
CA GLU A 389 -17.03 -11.64 6.76
C GLU A 389 -16.03 -12.68 7.25
N HIS A 390 -14.73 -12.37 7.19
CA HIS A 390 -13.70 -13.29 7.63
C HIS A 390 -13.70 -13.46 9.15
N ALA A 391 -13.89 -12.38 9.91
CA ALA A 391 -14.09 -12.44 11.35
C ALA A 391 -15.32 -13.30 11.73
N TYR A 392 -16.42 -13.17 10.97
CA TYR A 392 -17.63 -13.97 11.15
C TYR A 392 -17.37 -15.46 10.96
N ARG A 393 -16.69 -15.84 9.86
CA ARG A 393 -16.35 -17.24 9.57
C ARG A 393 -15.41 -17.86 10.63
N LYS A 394 -14.54 -17.05 11.24
CA LYS A 394 -13.58 -17.47 12.27
C LYS A 394 -14.18 -17.55 13.67
N ASP A 395 -15.30 -16.88 13.93
CA ASP A 395 -15.95 -16.90 15.24
C ASP A 395 -16.83 -18.16 15.40
N THR A 396 -16.28 -19.16 16.10
CA THR A 396 -16.96 -20.43 16.40
C THR A 396 -18.28 -20.28 17.16
N LYS A 397 -18.50 -19.16 17.88
CA LYS A 397 -19.75 -18.89 18.60
C LYS A 397 -20.86 -18.40 17.66
N VAL A 398 -20.48 -17.74 16.57
CA VAL A 398 -21.41 -17.12 15.61
C VAL A 398 -21.84 -18.11 14.52
N GLN A 399 -21.07 -19.17 14.27
CA GLN A 399 -21.46 -20.30 13.39
C GLN A 399 -22.77 -21.02 13.80
N LYS A 400 -23.36 -20.72 14.96
CA LYS A 400 -24.66 -21.26 15.40
C LYS A 400 -25.89 -20.49 14.87
N TYR A 401 -25.71 -19.37 14.18
CA TYR A 401 -26.82 -18.58 13.62
C TYR A 401 -26.88 -18.70 12.08
N PRO A 402 -28.09 -18.79 11.49
CA PRO A 402 -28.24 -19.00 10.05
C PRO A 402 -27.70 -17.80 9.24
N PRO A 403 -27.23 -18.04 7.99
CA PRO A 403 -26.58 -17.03 7.14
C PRO A 403 -27.46 -15.83 6.72
N GLU A 404 -28.75 -15.86 7.06
CA GLU A 404 -29.79 -14.94 6.59
C GLU A 404 -29.61 -13.48 7.06
N LEU A 405 -28.74 -13.23 8.04
CA LEU A 405 -28.37 -11.88 8.50
C LEU A 405 -27.35 -11.17 7.60
N ILE A 406 -26.80 -11.89 6.63
CA ILE A 406 -25.93 -11.34 5.60
C ILE A 406 -26.74 -11.40 4.31
N GLY A 407 -27.26 -10.27 3.86
CA GLY A 407 -27.77 -10.10 2.50
C GLY A 407 -26.64 -10.27 1.49
N VAL A 408 -26.22 -11.52 1.29
CA VAL A 408 -25.42 -12.04 0.18
C VAL A 408 -26.14 -13.32 -0.23
N HIS A 409 -27.35 -13.14 -0.78
CA HIS A 409 -27.82 -14.13 -1.75
C HIS A 409 -27.05 -13.87 -3.03
N ALA A 410 -26.25 -14.88 -3.40
CA ALA A 410 -25.99 -15.15 -4.79
C ALA A 410 -27.32 -15.12 -5.56
N ASN A 411 -27.34 -14.36 -6.65
CA ASN A 411 -28.32 -14.36 -7.74
C ASN A 411 -29.71 -13.79 -7.41
N ASN A 412 -29.95 -12.55 -7.86
CA ASN A 412 -31.07 -12.14 -8.74
C ASN A 412 -31.06 -10.61 -8.98
N HIS A 413 -30.96 -10.19 -10.24
CA HIS A 413 -31.36 -8.84 -10.71
C HIS A 413 -32.88 -8.86 -11.02
N PRO A 414 -33.63 -7.73 -11.02
CA PRO A 414 -33.31 -6.50 -11.75
C PRO A 414 -33.60 -5.17 -11.01
N SER A 415 -33.13 -4.08 -11.63
CA SER A 415 -33.41 -2.67 -11.32
C SER A 415 -34.75 -2.37 -10.63
N THR A 416 -34.73 -1.78 -9.43
CA THR A 416 -35.56 -0.64 -8.97
C THR A 416 -35.40 -0.41 -7.46
N GLY A 417 -34.92 0.78 -7.05
CA GLY A 417 -35.07 1.35 -5.69
C GLY A 417 -34.24 0.74 -4.54
N PRO A 418 -34.06 1.49 -3.41
CA PRO A 418 -33.37 1.00 -2.23
C PRO A 418 -34.25 -0.03 -1.50
N ILE A 419 -33.78 -1.26 -1.36
CA ILE A 419 -34.48 -2.33 -0.62
C ILE A 419 -34.08 -2.26 0.88
N PRO A 420 -35.02 -2.41 1.83
CA PRO A 420 -34.78 -2.16 3.26
C PRO A 420 -34.06 -3.33 3.95
N LEU A 421 -33.26 -2.99 4.97
CA LEU A 421 -32.58 -3.94 5.87
C LEU A 421 -33.59 -4.60 6.83
N PRO A 422 -33.53 -5.92 7.09
CA PRO A 422 -34.26 -6.51 8.21
C PRO A 422 -33.49 -6.25 9.51
N PHE A 423 -34.02 -5.32 10.30
CA PHE A 423 -33.82 -5.26 11.74
C PHE A 423 -34.73 -6.31 12.38
N ASP A 424 -34.14 -7.32 13.04
CA ASP A 424 -34.60 -7.85 14.34
C ASP A 424 -33.98 -9.22 14.63
N THR A 425 -32.95 -9.21 15.49
CA THR A 425 -32.52 -10.30 16.41
C THR A 425 -31.28 -9.80 17.17
N TRP A 426 -31.40 -8.63 17.80
CA TRP A 426 -30.30 -7.98 18.55
C TRP A 426 -30.29 -8.29 20.05
N SER A 427 -31.23 -9.09 20.58
CA SER A 427 -31.36 -9.34 22.03
C SER A 427 -30.66 -10.60 22.55
N GLN A 428 -29.95 -11.36 21.72
CA GLN A 428 -29.33 -12.64 22.15
C GLN A 428 -27.79 -12.70 22.05
N ILE A 429 -27.11 -11.65 21.56
CA ILE A 429 -25.64 -11.61 21.43
C ILE A 429 -24.98 -10.64 22.43
N GLU A 430 -25.78 -9.87 23.18
CA GLU A 430 -25.28 -9.21 24.40
C GLU A 430 -25.16 -10.25 25.51
N ILE A 431 -23.93 -10.72 25.76
CA ILE A 431 -23.40 -11.13 27.08
C ILE A 431 -21.91 -11.52 26.99
N LEU A 432 -21.30 -11.60 25.80
CA LEU A 432 -19.86 -11.87 25.70
C LEU A 432 -19.03 -10.60 25.39
N ASP A 433 -18.47 -10.10 26.49
CA ASP A 433 -17.40 -9.12 26.68
C ASP A 433 -17.73 -7.65 26.32
N ASN A 434 -18.46 -7.02 27.24
CA ASN A 434 -18.70 -5.56 27.32
C ASN A 434 -17.59 -4.85 28.14
N THR A 435 -16.72 -5.60 28.82
CA THR A 435 -15.70 -5.09 29.73
C THR A 435 -14.55 -4.39 29.00
N TYR A 436 -14.19 -4.85 27.81
CA TYR A 436 -13.09 -4.23 27.04
C TYR A 436 -13.53 -2.94 26.33
N TYR A 437 -14.78 -2.87 25.87
CA TYR A 437 -15.31 -1.71 25.13
C TYR A 437 -15.55 -0.51 26.05
N GLN A 438 -16.07 -0.75 27.26
CA GLN A 438 -16.31 0.32 28.23
C GLN A 438 -15.05 0.85 28.92
N LYS A 439 -13.97 0.05 28.97
CA LYS A 439 -12.70 0.50 29.58
C LYS A 439 -12.01 1.63 28.81
N TYR A 440 -12.29 1.77 27.50
CA TYR A 440 -11.53 2.67 26.62
C TYR A 440 -12.36 3.75 25.91
N ASN A 441 -13.69 3.81 26.11
CA ASN A 441 -14.54 4.82 25.47
C ASN A 441 -15.43 5.54 26.49
N GLN A 442 -15.06 6.77 26.82
CA GLN A 442 -15.96 7.84 27.26
C GLN A 442 -15.71 9.01 26.31
N VAL A 443 -16.75 9.57 25.64
CA VAL A 443 -16.78 10.73 24.69
C VAL A 443 -17.18 10.34 23.22
N PRO A 444 -17.99 11.16 22.48
CA PRO A 444 -19.04 10.65 21.59
C PRO A 444 -18.71 10.51 20.09
N THR A 445 -19.66 9.85 19.43
CA THR A 445 -19.80 9.39 18.05
C THR A 445 -19.72 10.46 16.96
N GLN A 446 -18.54 10.67 16.37
CA GLN A 446 -18.40 11.06 14.96
C GLN A 446 -17.13 10.42 14.38
N SER A 447 -17.26 9.62 13.31
CA SER A 447 -16.11 9.10 12.58
C SER A 447 -15.40 10.25 11.84
N ARG A 448 -14.10 10.42 12.04
CA ARG A 448 -13.28 11.34 11.25
C ARG A 448 -12.40 10.52 10.31
N ILE A 449 -12.57 10.71 9.00
CA ILE A 449 -11.63 10.18 8.01
C ILE A 449 -10.38 11.07 8.06
N VAL A 450 -9.35 10.62 8.77
CA VAL A 450 -8.05 11.31 8.80
C VAL A 450 -7.26 10.90 7.55
N THR A 451 -7.42 11.63 6.45
CA THR A 451 -6.61 11.49 5.23
C THR A 451 -5.26 12.20 5.40
N GLY A 452 -4.43 11.69 6.32
CA GLY A 452 -3.00 12.04 6.32
C GLY A 452 -2.28 11.22 5.26
N ARG A 453 -1.25 11.79 4.60
CA ARG A 453 -0.26 10.99 3.84
C ARG A 453 0.41 10.02 4.82
N SER A 454 -0.20 8.86 4.96
CA SER A 454 0.16 7.77 5.85
C SER A 454 1.49 7.15 5.42
N TRP A 455 2.02 6.34 6.33
CA TRP A 455 3.29 5.61 6.23
C TRP A 455 3.54 4.90 4.92
#